data_AF-A0A0D2MYI7-F1
#
_entry.id   AF-A0A0D2MYI7-F1
#
_cell.length_a   1.000
_cell.length_b   1.000
_cell.length_c   1.000
_cell.angle_alpha   90.00
_cell.angle_beta   90.00
_cell.angle_gamma   90.00
#
_symmetry.space_group_name_H-M   'P 1'
#
loop_
_entity.id
_entity.type
_entity.pdbx_description
1 polymer ?
#
loop_
_entity_poly.entity_id
_entity_poly.type
_entity_poly.pdbx_seq_one_letter_code
_entity_poly.pdbx_strand_id
1 'polypeptide(L)'
;METTLGWRHFRCIQVRKAGKKATFLLMQASCDATAQLWVNSDNLKDRQRWAAGWLQMSEIFGQGEGAVGQGQVCRSCSGLGVKVCLACEGSGQARLVVL
;
A
#
# COMPACT_ATOMS: atom_id res chain seq x y z
N MET A 1 1.98 12.67 0.85
CA MET A 1 0.74 11.88 0.96
C MET A 1 0.34 11.85 2.41
N GLU A 2 -0.78 12.46 2.77
CA GLU A 2 -1.33 12.35 4.13
C GLU A 2 -1.87 10.93 4.32
N THR A 3 -1.16 10.11 5.09
CA THR A 3 -1.38 8.66 5.18
C THR A 3 -2.62 8.25 5.98
N THR A 4 -3.10 9.14 6.86
CA THR A 4 -4.19 8.85 7.80
C THR A 4 -5.58 9.24 7.29
N LEU A 5 -5.67 10.10 6.26
CA LEU A 5 -6.93 10.62 5.74
C LEU A 5 -7.46 9.76 4.60
N GLY A 6 -8.46 8.93 4.89
CA GLY A 6 -9.05 8.08 3.87
C GLY A 6 -10.43 7.50 4.12
N TRP A 7 -11.09 7.14 3.01
CA TRP A 7 -12.48 6.64 2.92
C TRP A 7 -12.76 5.32 3.64
N ARG A 8 -11.75 4.53 4.01
CA ARG A 8 -11.92 3.34 4.86
C ARG A 8 -11.76 3.65 6.35
N HIS A 9 -10.95 4.65 6.68
CA HIS A 9 -10.72 5.06 8.06
C HIS A 9 -11.80 6.02 8.57
N PHE A 10 -12.38 6.83 7.69
CA PHE A 10 -13.42 7.79 8.06
C PHE A 10 -14.72 7.53 7.30
N ARG A 11 -15.85 7.60 8.02
CA ARG A 11 -17.19 7.63 7.44
C ARG A 11 -17.79 9.03 7.53
N CYS A 12 -18.57 9.41 6.53
CA CYS A 12 -19.33 10.65 6.57
C CYS A 12 -20.55 10.50 7.48
N ILE A 13 -20.68 11.36 8.48
CA ILE A 13 -21.82 11.36 9.42
C ILE A 13 -22.71 12.59 9.25
N GLN A 14 -22.20 13.69 8.69
CA GLN A 14 -23.00 14.90 8.42
C GLN A 14 -22.48 15.63 7.20
N VAL A 15 -23.39 16.27 6.46
CA VAL A 15 -23.09 17.15 5.33
C VAL A 15 -23.58 18.54 5.63
N ARG A 16 -22.73 19.55 5.39
CA ARG A 16 -23.08 20.96 5.51
C ARG A 16 -22.79 21.68 4.20
N LYS A 17 -23.81 22.29 3.61
CA LYS A 17 -23.67 23.13 2.42
C LYS A 17 -23.39 24.57 2.84
N ALA A 18 -22.22 25.08 2.52
CA ALA A 18 -21.81 26.46 2.70
C ALA A 18 -21.90 27.19 1.34
N GLY A 19 -23.13 27.51 0.93
CA GLY A 19 -23.40 28.19 -0.35
C GLY A 19 -23.33 27.27 -1.58
N LYS A 20 -23.29 27.87 -2.78
CA LYS A 20 -23.42 27.14 -4.07
C LYS A 20 -22.22 26.25 -4.41
N LYS A 21 -21.02 26.54 -3.89
CA LYS A 21 -19.77 25.88 -4.31
C LYS A 21 -18.96 25.26 -3.18
N ALA A 22 -19.32 25.46 -1.91
CA ALA A 22 -18.59 24.83 -0.81
C ALA A 22 -19.51 23.86 -0.08
N THR A 23 -19.17 22.58 -0.12
CA THR A 23 -19.81 21.54 0.68
C THR A 23 -18.77 20.98 1.63
N PHE A 24 -19.10 20.94 2.91
CA PHE A 24 -18.26 20.37 3.95
C PHE A 24 -18.90 19.08 4.47
N LEU A 25 -18.05 18.11 4.78
CA LEU A 25 -18.43 16.79 5.24
C LEU A 25 -17.81 16.58 6.63
N LEU A 26 -18.63 16.23 7.61
CA LEU A 26 -18.15 15.78 8.91
C LEU A 26 -17.82 14.31 8.80
N MET A 27 -16.54 14.03 8.97
CA MET A 27 -15.95 12.71 8.89
C MET A 27 -15.66 12.22 10.30
N GLN A 28 -16.11 11.01 10.64
CA GLN A 28 -15.83 10.35 11.92
C GLN A 28 -14.95 9.13 11.69
N ALA A 29 -13.90 8.97 12.51
CA ALA A 29 -13.03 7.81 12.41
C ALA A 29 -13.76 6.53 12.80
N SER A 30 -13.50 5.45 12.08
CA SER A 30 -14.06 4.13 12.35
C SER A 30 -13.45 3.49 13.61
N CYS A 31 -12.22 3.86 13.97
CA CYS A 31 -11.53 3.35 15.15
C CYS A 31 -11.84 4.11 16.45
N ASP A 32 -12.32 5.34 16.34
CA ASP A 32 -12.59 6.22 17.48
C ASP A 32 -13.72 7.20 17.14
N ALA A 33 -14.85 7.08 17.84
CA ALA A 33 -16.03 7.91 17.62
C ALA A 33 -15.83 9.39 18.02
N THR A 34 -14.83 9.67 18.87
CA THR A 34 -14.49 11.02 19.32
C THR A 34 -13.65 11.78 18.30
N ALA A 35 -12.89 11.06 17.46
CA ALA A 35 -12.10 11.64 16.38
C ALA A 35 -12.99 12.03 15.20
N GLN A 36 -13.28 13.33 15.11
CA GLN A 36 -14.11 13.92 14.05
C GLN A 36 -13.40 15.11 13.41
N LEU A 37 -13.57 15.26 12.09
CA LEU A 37 -13.01 16.39 11.36
C LEU A 37 -13.93 16.82 10.20
N TRP A 38 -13.92 18.10 9.90
CA TRP A 38 -14.62 18.65 8.74
C TRP A 38 -13.70 18.69 7.52
N VAL A 39 -14.17 18.17 6.38
CA VAL A 39 -13.45 18.16 5.10
C VAL A 39 -14.26 18.90 4.05
N ASN A 40 -13.63 19.78 3.28
CA ASN A 40 -14.28 20.29 2.06
C ASN A 40 -14.33 19.16 1.02
N SER A 41 -15.51 18.93 0.43
CA SER A 41 -15.77 17.89 -0.56
C SER A 41 -14.79 17.84 -1.73
N ASP A 42 -14.18 18.97 -2.10
CA ASP A 42 -13.18 19.03 -3.16
C ASP A 42 -11.86 18.34 -2.78
N ASN A 43 -11.51 18.26 -1.50
CA ASN A 43 -10.33 17.50 -1.05
C ASN A 43 -10.52 15.99 -1.29
N LEU A 44 -11.75 15.49 -1.31
CA LEU A 44 -12.02 14.07 -1.58
C LEU A 44 -11.68 13.67 -3.03
N LYS A 45 -11.57 14.65 -3.93
CA LYS A 45 -11.19 14.42 -5.33
C LYS A 45 -9.68 14.33 -5.52
N ASP A 46 -8.89 14.87 -4.59
CA ASP A 46 -7.43 14.88 -4.63
C ASP A 46 -6.86 13.65 -3.93
N ARG A 47 -6.29 12.73 -4.70
CA ARG A 47 -5.69 11.47 -4.20
C ARG A 47 -4.47 11.68 -3.31
N GLN A 48 -3.80 12.83 -3.36
CA GLN A 48 -2.66 13.12 -2.49
C GLN A 48 -3.09 13.54 -1.07
N ARG A 49 -4.31 14.07 -0.95
CA ARG A 49 -4.93 14.55 0.29
C ARG A 49 -5.92 13.56 0.88
N TRP A 50 -6.63 12.83 0.02
CA TRP A 50 -7.65 11.87 0.41
C TRP A 50 -7.49 10.59 -0.39
N ALA A 51 -6.81 9.62 0.21
CA ALA A 51 -6.53 8.32 -0.38
C ALA A 51 -7.28 7.21 0.36
N ALA A 52 -7.19 5.95 -0.08
CA ALA A 52 -7.60 4.82 0.75
C ALA A 52 -6.63 4.67 1.93
N GLY A 53 -6.79 5.47 2.97
CA GLY A 53 -6.13 5.24 4.25
C GLY A 53 -6.58 3.88 4.79
N TRP A 54 -5.59 3.02 5.05
CA TRP A 54 -5.65 1.58 5.43
C TRP A 54 -5.85 0.60 4.27
N LEU A 55 -4.73 0.01 3.82
CA LEU A 55 -4.76 -1.34 3.25
C LEU A 55 -5.37 -2.27 4.31
N GLN A 56 -6.28 -3.13 3.89
CA GLN A 56 -6.84 -4.17 4.74
C GLN A 56 -5.70 -5.09 5.22
N MET A 57 -5.83 -5.70 6.40
CA MET A 57 -4.85 -6.68 6.88
C MET A 57 -4.60 -7.79 5.85
N SER A 58 -5.65 -8.20 5.13
CA SER A 58 -5.59 -9.13 3.99
C SER A 58 -4.89 -8.56 2.75
N GLU A 59 -4.80 -7.25 2.58
CA GLU A 59 -4.04 -6.63 1.48
C GLU A 59 -2.58 -6.37 1.92
N ILE A 60 -2.34 -6.13 3.21
CA ILE A 60 -0.99 -6.05 3.81
C ILE A 60 -0.32 -7.43 3.76
N PHE A 61 -1.05 -8.50 4.13
CA PHE A 61 -0.53 -9.87 4.08
C PHE A 61 -0.78 -10.58 2.76
N GLY A 62 -1.86 -10.26 2.04
CA GLY A 62 -2.16 -10.84 0.72
C GLY A 62 -1.33 -10.24 -0.43
N GLN A 63 -0.52 -9.22 -0.16
CA GLN A 63 0.59 -8.85 -1.05
C GLN A 63 1.85 -9.71 -0.82
N GLY A 64 1.89 -10.53 0.24
CA GLY A 64 2.95 -11.51 0.51
C GLY A 64 2.71 -12.88 -0.15
N GLU A 65 1.48 -13.20 -0.53
CA GLU A 65 1.11 -14.46 -1.17
C GLU A 65 0.36 -14.17 -2.47
N GLY A 66 1.07 -13.74 -3.51
CA GLY A 66 0.49 -13.62 -4.84
C GLY A 66 0.66 -12.29 -5.55
N ALA A 67 1.61 -11.44 -5.15
CA ALA A 67 2.25 -10.55 -6.12
C ALA A 67 3.15 -11.36 -7.07
N VAL A 68 2.58 -12.36 -7.75
CA VAL A 68 3.00 -12.68 -9.11
C VAL A 68 2.59 -11.45 -9.90
N GLY A 69 3.42 -10.41 -9.83
CA GLY A 69 3.29 -9.30 -10.75
C GLY A 69 3.21 -9.91 -12.15
N GLN A 70 2.48 -9.27 -13.05
CA GLN A 70 2.62 -9.50 -14.49
C GLN A 70 4.05 -9.14 -15.00
N GLY A 71 5.04 -9.07 -14.12
CA GLY A 71 6.44 -8.92 -14.46
C GLY A 71 6.97 -10.24 -14.98
N GLN A 72 7.79 -10.17 -16.03
CA GLN A 72 8.51 -11.35 -16.49
C GLN A 72 9.36 -11.92 -15.35
N VAL A 73 9.28 -13.23 -15.15
CA VAL A 73 10.19 -13.94 -14.25
C VAL A 73 11.62 -13.60 -14.67
N CYS A 74 12.46 -13.23 -13.69
CA CYS A 74 13.85 -12.89 -13.94
C CYS A 74 14.54 -14.08 -14.64
N ARG A 75 14.91 -13.93 -15.92
CA ARG A 75 15.58 -14.99 -16.71
C ARG A 75 16.93 -15.43 -16.12
N SER A 76 17.46 -14.61 -15.21
CA SER A 76 18.71 -14.86 -14.52
C SER A 76 18.51 -15.86 -13.37
N CYS A 77 17.58 -15.59 -12.44
CA CYS A 77 17.39 -16.40 -11.23
C CYS A 77 16.08 -17.20 -11.21
N SER A 78 15.31 -17.18 -12.29
CA SER A 78 13.99 -17.82 -12.39
C SER A 78 13.02 -17.45 -11.27
N GLY A 79 13.16 -16.25 -10.70
CA GLY A 79 12.32 -15.78 -9.59
C GLY A 79 12.79 -16.23 -8.19
N LEU A 80 13.89 -16.98 -8.07
CA LEU A 80 14.43 -17.42 -6.79
C LEU A 80 15.12 -16.31 -5.98
N GLY A 81 15.37 -15.15 -6.59
CA GLY A 81 16.06 -14.03 -5.94
C GLY A 81 17.57 -14.26 -5.70
N VAL A 82 18.09 -15.46 -6.01
CA VAL A 82 19.49 -15.84 -5.83
C VAL A 82 20.03 -16.60 -7.04
N LYS A 83 21.34 -16.53 -7.28
CA LYS A 83 22.06 -17.38 -8.24
C LYS A 83 23.10 -18.21 -7.51
N VAL A 84 23.17 -19.51 -7.83
CA VAL A 84 24.25 -20.37 -7.34
C VAL A 84 25.58 -19.94 -7.97
N CYS A 85 26.65 -19.95 -7.18
CA CYS A 85 27.99 -19.66 -7.69
C CYS A 85 28.43 -20.79 -8.63
N LEU A 86 28.79 -20.49 -9.87
CA LEU A 86 29.24 -21.50 -10.83
C LEU A 86 30.56 -22.17 -10.45
N ALA A 87 31.36 -21.55 -9.59
CA ALA A 87 32.64 -22.08 -9.15
C ALA A 87 32.53 -23.08 -7.99
N CYS A 88 31.52 -22.93 -7.13
CA CYS A 88 31.36 -23.78 -5.94
C CYS A 88 29.95 -24.41 -5.79
N GLU A 89 29.06 -24.18 -6.75
CA GLU A 89 27.67 -24.69 -6.78
C GLU A 89 26.87 -24.35 -5.51
N GLY A 90 27.26 -23.29 -4.79
CA GLY A 90 26.62 -22.88 -3.53
C GLY A 90 27.14 -23.58 -2.27
N SER A 91 28.15 -24.46 -2.39
CA SER A 91 28.78 -25.14 -1.23
C SER A 91 29.67 -24.21 -0.38
N GLY A 92 30.06 -23.04 -0.90
CA GLY A 92 30.99 -22.14 -0.23
C GLY A 92 32.44 -22.65 -0.16
N GLN A 93 32.76 -23.78 -0.78
CA GLN A 93 34.10 -24.34 -0.84
C GLN A 93 34.69 -24.16 -2.24
N ALA A 94 35.90 -23.59 -2.33
CA ALA A 94 36.61 -23.49 -3.60
C ALA A 94 36.94 -24.91 -4.10
N ARG A 95 36.47 -25.28 -5.31
CA ARG A 95 36.99 -26.48 -5.99
C ARG A 95 38.46 -26.24 -6.32
N LEU A 96 39.35 -26.86 -5.58
CA LEU A 96 40.75 -27.00 -5.96
C LEU A 96 40.79 -27.84 -7.25
N VAL A 97 40.88 -27.17 -8.40
CA VAL A 97 41.23 -27.84 -9.65
C VAL A 97 42.73 -28.10 -9.57
N VAL A 98 43.11 -29.32 -9.16
CA VAL A 98 44.49 -29.78 -9.25
C VAL A 98 44.73 -30.08 -10.73
N LEU A 99 45.57 -29.26 -11.37
CA LEU A 99 46.04 -29.41 -12.74
C LEU A 99 46.92 -30.64 -12.91
#